data_AF-A0A3M0EEP3-F1
#
_entry.id   AF-A0A3M0EEP3-F1
#
_cell.length_a   1.000
_cell.length_b   1.000
_cell.length_c   1.000
_cell.angle_alpha   90.00
_cell.angle_beta   90.00
_cell.angle_gamma   90.00
#
_symmetry.space_group_name_H-M   'P 1'
#
loop_
_entity.id
_entity.type
_entity.pdbx_description
1 polymer ?
#
loop_
_entity_poly.entity_id
_entity_poly.type
_entity_poly.pdbx_seq_one_letter_code
_entity_poly.pdbx_strand_id
1 'polypeptide(L)'
;MTFSLRSASILLPLALMACGRSSTDQQDLNSLDAELTNGTRDPAVGESLGAQIMVDPRLAQSANTGGTRAQQQTGPGAVSADVALQKDPVDPATLKRAPAPSNDCPECKSADGALTLGALAERQKTPNAGVCAKKISYSAGWANRLPADLPLYPAARLTEAAGADRDGCRLRVVSFASAAPMQKVLDWYFTRASAAGYSAGHSTDGKQHVLGGVRGNDAYVVYVTARAGGGSDVDLVSNAGR
;
A
#
# COMPACT_ATOMS: atom_id res chain seq x y z
N MET A 1 77.94 -19.08 -26.44
CA MET A 1 76.58 -18.80 -26.96
C MET A 1 76.03 -17.63 -26.16
N THR A 2 76.28 -16.38 -26.58
CA THR A 2 75.51 -15.51 -27.50
C THR A 2 74.66 -14.47 -26.75
N PHE A 3 75.06 -13.20 -26.96
CA PHE A 3 74.47 -11.86 -26.71
C PHE A 3 72.91 -11.77 -26.63
N SER A 4 72.26 -10.75 -26.05
CA SER A 4 72.52 -9.31 -26.19
C SER A 4 71.72 -8.44 -25.20
N LEU A 5 72.30 -7.30 -24.83
CA LEU A 5 71.64 -6.09 -24.31
C LEU A 5 70.60 -5.54 -25.31
N ARG A 6 69.53 -4.89 -24.81
CA ARG A 6 69.06 -3.56 -25.27
C ARG A 6 68.05 -2.91 -24.31
N SER A 7 68.49 -1.79 -23.73
CA SER A 7 67.66 -0.73 -23.15
C SER A 7 66.78 -0.07 -24.21
N ALA A 8 65.60 0.42 -23.82
CA ALA A 8 65.17 1.81 -24.09
C ALA A 8 63.75 2.05 -23.56
N SER A 9 63.67 2.94 -22.57
CA SER A 9 62.48 3.64 -22.13
C SER A 9 61.81 4.41 -23.28
N ILE A 10 60.47 4.36 -23.37
CA ILE A 10 59.67 5.42 -23.99
C ILE A 10 58.61 5.87 -22.98
N LEU A 11 58.86 7.06 -22.47
CA LEU A 11 57.96 7.96 -21.78
C LEU A 11 57.07 8.71 -22.80
N LEU A 12 55.98 9.30 -22.28
CA LEU A 12 55.14 10.40 -22.79
C LEU A 12 53.94 10.06 -23.71
N PRO A 13 52.84 10.85 -23.66
CA PRO A 13 52.11 11.37 -22.49
C PRO A 13 50.57 11.27 -22.60
N LEU A 14 49.90 11.45 -21.46
CA LEU A 14 48.50 11.88 -21.39
C LEU A 14 48.36 13.25 -22.09
N ALA A 15 47.51 13.32 -23.12
CA ALA A 15 46.93 14.57 -23.60
C ALA A 15 45.43 14.59 -23.24
N LEU A 16 45.12 15.13 -22.05
CA LEU A 16 43.80 15.68 -21.79
C LEU A 16 43.71 17.02 -22.54
N MET A 17 42.88 17.09 -23.57
CA MET A 17 42.40 18.36 -24.11
C MET A 17 40.87 18.34 -24.11
N ALA A 18 40.31 19.31 -23.39
CA ALA A 18 38.90 19.54 -23.19
C ALA A 18 38.24 20.24 -24.41
N CYS A 19 36.95 19.98 -24.57
CA CYS A 19 35.87 20.74 -25.22
C CYS A 19 36.20 21.96 -26.11
N GLY A 20 35.76 21.89 -27.37
CA GLY A 20 35.69 23.04 -28.29
C GLY A 20 34.88 22.78 -29.56
N ARG A 21 33.55 22.78 -29.42
CA ARG A 21 32.46 22.96 -30.42
C ARG A 21 32.81 22.96 -31.92
N SER A 22 32.27 21.99 -32.67
CA SER A 22 32.05 22.06 -34.12
C SER A 22 30.64 22.61 -34.41
N SER A 23 30.62 23.71 -35.14
CA SER A 23 29.47 24.58 -35.47
C SER A 23 28.62 24.08 -36.64
N THR A 24 28.29 22.80 -36.68
CA THR A 24 27.53 22.18 -37.78
C THR A 24 26.15 21.68 -37.35
N ASP A 25 25.96 21.33 -36.06
CA ASP A 25 24.66 20.86 -35.54
C ASP A 25 23.67 22.01 -35.25
N GLN A 26 24.15 23.24 -35.04
CA GLN A 26 23.28 24.36 -34.67
C GLN A 26 22.40 24.84 -35.85
N GLN A 27 22.88 24.68 -37.08
CA GLN A 27 22.11 25.04 -38.29
C GLN A 27 20.98 24.04 -38.55
N ASP A 28 21.23 22.75 -38.31
CA ASP A 28 20.21 21.70 -38.42
C ASP A 28 19.14 21.82 -37.33
N LEU A 29 19.52 22.17 -36.10
CA LEU A 29 18.54 22.42 -35.03
C LEU A 29 17.65 23.63 -35.33
N ASN A 30 18.22 24.71 -35.87
CA ASN A 30 17.45 25.90 -36.22
C ASN A 30 16.52 25.66 -37.42
N SER A 31 16.91 24.82 -38.38
CA SER A 31 16.02 24.46 -39.49
C SER A 31 14.92 23.49 -39.05
N LEU A 32 15.22 22.53 -38.17
CA LEU A 32 14.21 21.61 -37.60
C LEU A 32 13.19 22.38 -36.73
N ASP A 33 13.66 23.36 -35.95
CA ASP A 33 12.79 24.20 -35.12
C ASP A 33 11.92 25.14 -35.98
N ALA A 34 12.46 25.65 -37.10
CA ALA A 34 11.70 26.41 -38.09
C ALA A 34 10.64 25.56 -38.81
N GLU A 35 10.89 24.27 -39.03
CA GLU A 35 9.94 23.34 -39.64
C GLU A 35 8.82 22.93 -38.66
N LEU A 36 9.17 22.70 -37.40
CA LEU A 36 8.21 22.43 -36.31
C LEU A 36 7.31 23.63 -35.99
N THR A 37 7.81 24.86 -36.18
CA THR A 37 7.04 26.08 -35.91
C THR A 37 6.19 26.56 -37.09
N ASN A 38 6.50 26.15 -38.32
CA ASN A 38 5.76 26.53 -39.54
C ASN A 38 4.83 25.44 -40.09
N GLY A 39 4.88 24.21 -39.57
CA GLY A 39 3.91 23.16 -39.87
C GLY A 39 2.50 23.51 -39.35
N THR A 40 1.63 23.94 -40.27
CA THR A 40 0.16 24.07 -40.16
C THR A 40 -0.39 24.15 -38.73
N ARG A 41 -0.21 25.30 -38.07
CA ARG A 41 -0.91 25.63 -36.83
C ARG A 41 -2.40 25.80 -37.14
N ASP A 42 -3.19 24.79 -36.84
CA ASP A 42 -4.65 24.90 -36.84
C ASP A 42 -5.05 26.01 -35.83
N PRO A 43 -5.72 27.09 -36.27
CA PRO A 43 -6.07 28.22 -35.42
C PRO A 43 -6.93 27.82 -34.21
N ALA A 44 -7.65 26.70 -34.26
CA ALA A 44 -8.38 26.17 -33.12
C ALA A 44 -7.46 25.61 -32.01
N VAL A 45 -6.28 25.11 -32.37
CA VAL A 45 -5.31 24.55 -31.42
C VAL A 45 -4.46 25.67 -30.80
N GLY A 46 -4.17 26.73 -31.56
CA GLY A 46 -3.46 27.92 -31.07
C GLY A 46 -4.21 28.69 -29.98
N GLU A 47 -5.54 28.80 -30.07
CA GLU A 47 -6.37 29.38 -28.99
C GLU A 47 -6.39 28.50 -27.73
N SER A 48 -6.35 27.17 -27.87
CA SER A 48 -6.34 26.25 -26.73
C SER A 48 -5.04 26.27 -25.92
N LEU A 49 -3.90 26.55 -26.59
CA LEU A 49 -2.58 26.64 -25.96
C LEU A 49 -2.20 28.07 -25.55
N GLY A 50 -2.88 29.09 -26.10
CA GLY A 50 -2.76 30.49 -25.72
C GLY A 50 -3.59 30.90 -24.52
N ALA A 51 -4.46 30.00 -24.02
CA ALA A 51 -5.14 30.21 -22.75
C ALA A 51 -4.08 30.38 -21.65
N GLN A 52 -4.05 31.55 -21.00
CA GLN A 52 -3.22 31.76 -19.81
C GLN A 52 -3.51 30.62 -18.83
N ILE A 53 -2.51 29.78 -18.61
CA ILE A 53 -2.50 28.94 -17.43
C ILE A 53 -2.44 29.92 -16.26
N MET A 54 -3.60 30.18 -15.66
CA MET A 54 -3.70 30.86 -14.38
C MET A 54 -3.05 29.96 -13.33
N VAL A 55 -1.73 30.05 -13.24
CA VAL A 55 -0.96 29.50 -12.14
C VAL A 55 -1.31 30.38 -10.95
N ASP A 56 -2.16 29.88 -10.04
CA ASP A 56 -2.35 30.54 -8.75
C ASP A 56 -0.97 30.61 -8.06
N PRO A 57 -0.37 31.80 -7.92
CA PRO A 57 0.98 31.94 -7.38
C PRO A 57 1.05 31.44 -5.95
N ARG A 58 -0.06 31.48 -5.19
CA ARG A 58 -0.11 30.96 -3.83
C ARG A 58 -0.09 29.42 -3.81
N LEU A 59 -0.69 28.77 -4.81
CA LEU A 59 -0.66 27.31 -4.94
C LEU A 59 0.71 26.82 -5.44
N ALA A 60 1.32 27.53 -6.39
CA ALA A 60 2.66 27.22 -6.88
C ALA A 60 3.75 27.45 -5.81
N GLN A 61 3.58 28.46 -4.96
CA GLN A 61 4.48 28.71 -3.83
C GLN A 61 4.29 27.67 -2.73
N SER A 62 3.05 27.35 -2.34
CA SER A 62 2.76 26.34 -1.30
C SER A 62 3.13 24.91 -1.69
N ALA A 63 3.14 24.58 -2.99
CA ALA A 63 3.62 23.28 -3.48
C ALA A 63 5.12 23.06 -3.25
N ASN A 64 5.92 24.14 -3.20
CA ASN A 64 7.37 24.07 -2.97
C ASN A 64 7.78 24.42 -1.53
N THR A 65 6.97 25.19 -0.81
CA THR A 65 7.23 25.55 0.60
C THR A 65 6.49 24.66 1.58
N GLY A 66 6.71 23.34 1.50
CA GLY A 66 6.33 22.39 2.57
C GLY A 66 4.83 22.35 2.92
N GLY A 67 3.96 22.97 2.11
CA GLY A 67 2.52 22.83 2.18
C GLY A 67 2.15 21.50 1.57
N THR A 68 2.53 20.40 2.23
CA THR A 68 1.87 19.12 1.97
C THR A 68 0.38 19.42 2.05
N ARG A 69 -0.37 19.23 0.95
CA ARG A 69 -1.78 18.82 1.04
C ARG A 69 -1.79 17.88 2.23
N ALA A 70 -2.42 18.29 3.35
CA ALA A 70 -2.30 17.60 4.64
C ALA A 70 -2.29 16.12 4.30
N GLN A 71 -1.13 15.45 4.48
CA GLN A 71 -0.89 14.13 3.92
C GLN A 71 -2.12 13.33 4.32
N GLN A 72 -2.98 13.06 3.33
CA GLN A 72 -4.26 12.44 3.56
C GLN A 72 -3.87 11.09 4.07
N GLN A 73 -3.88 10.92 5.41
CA GLN A 73 -3.05 9.97 6.12
C GLN A 73 -3.10 8.65 5.36
N THR A 74 -2.06 8.37 4.58
CA THR A 74 -1.95 7.15 3.79
C THR A 74 -1.48 6.07 4.76
N GLY A 75 -2.24 5.90 5.84
CA GLY A 75 -2.41 4.63 6.49
C GLY A 75 -3.54 3.88 5.79
N PRO A 76 -3.63 2.55 5.98
CA PRO A 76 -4.86 1.84 5.69
C PRO A 76 -6.03 2.56 6.39
N GLY A 77 -6.90 3.21 5.60
CA GLY A 77 -7.95 4.08 6.13
C GLY A 77 -8.17 5.42 5.42
N ALA A 78 -7.34 5.83 4.45
CA ALA A 78 -7.41 7.13 3.76
C ALA A 78 -8.64 7.36 2.84
N VAL A 79 -9.75 6.64 3.04
CA VAL A 79 -11.02 6.93 2.37
C VAL A 79 -11.73 8.05 3.11
N SER A 80 -12.26 9.03 2.37
CA SER A 80 -13.09 10.09 2.94
C SER A 80 -14.19 9.46 3.81
N ALA A 81 -14.27 9.93 5.05
CA ALA A 81 -15.22 9.43 6.04
C ALA A 81 -16.68 9.66 5.62
N ASP A 82 -16.89 10.44 4.56
CA ASP A 82 -18.15 11.08 4.18
C ASP A 82 -19.04 10.20 3.28
N VAL A 83 -18.51 9.08 2.76
CA VAL A 83 -19.35 8.09 2.05
C VAL A 83 -20.10 7.25 3.09
N ALA A 84 -21.44 7.24 3.01
CA ALA A 84 -22.27 6.49 3.94
C ALA A 84 -21.97 4.98 3.89
N LEU A 85 -21.85 4.36 5.07
CA LEU A 85 -21.74 2.91 5.21
C LEU A 85 -23.12 2.27 5.04
N GLN A 86 -23.13 1.10 4.41
CA GLN A 86 -24.34 0.31 4.28
C GLN A 86 -24.80 -0.21 5.64
N LYS A 87 -26.11 -0.34 5.84
CA LYS A 87 -26.68 -0.86 7.09
C LYS A 87 -26.16 -2.28 7.33
N ASP A 88 -25.71 -2.53 8.55
CA ASP A 88 -25.24 -3.84 8.99
C ASP A 88 -26.37 -4.89 8.91
N PRO A 89 -26.24 -5.93 8.06
CA PRO A 89 -27.28 -6.92 7.84
C PRO A 89 -27.20 -8.12 8.80
N VAL A 90 -26.14 -8.24 9.61
CA VAL A 90 -25.90 -9.43 10.45
C VAL A 90 -26.88 -9.44 11.62
N ASP A 91 -27.54 -10.56 11.88
CA ASP A 91 -28.35 -10.72 13.09
C ASP A 91 -27.46 -11.09 14.29
N PRO A 92 -27.38 -10.24 15.35
CA PRO A 92 -26.58 -10.53 16.53
C PRO A 92 -27.02 -11.80 17.28
N ALA A 93 -28.28 -12.25 17.15
CA ALA A 93 -28.76 -13.47 17.80
C ALA A 93 -28.08 -14.75 17.25
N THR A 94 -27.49 -14.66 16.06
CA THR A 94 -26.75 -15.78 15.43
C THR A 94 -25.29 -15.87 15.87
N LEU A 95 -24.80 -14.91 16.66
CA LEU A 95 -23.38 -14.77 16.97
C LEU A 95 -23.06 -15.31 18.36
N LYS A 96 -21.91 -15.99 18.44
CA LYS A 96 -21.26 -16.29 19.71
C LYS A 96 -20.47 -15.08 20.17
N ARG A 97 -20.53 -14.79 21.46
CA ARG A 97 -19.71 -13.74 22.09
C ARG A 97 -18.23 -14.13 22.01
N ALA A 98 -17.40 -13.21 21.50
CA ALA A 98 -15.96 -13.35 21.61
C ALA A 98 -15.54 -13.40 23.09
N PRO A 99 -14.45 -14.12 23.44
CA PRO A 99 -13.92 -14.14 24.80
C PRO A 99 -13.65 -12.71 25.31
N ALA A 100 -13.58 -12.53 26.63
CA ALA A 100 -13.14 -11.27 27.19
C ALA A 100 -11.70 -10.96 26.71
N PRO A 101 -11.37 -9.69 26.39
CA PRO A 101 -10.04 -9.35 25.93
C PRO A 101 -9.00 -9.51 27.04
N SER A 102 -7.83 -10.02 26.68
CA SER A 102 -6.60 -9.85 27.47
C SER A 102 -6.04 -8.44 27.26
N ASN A 103 -5.54 -7.81 28.32
CA ASN A 103 -4.81 -6.54 28.22
C ASN A 103 -3.35 -6.72 27.77
N ASP A 104 -2.88 -7.96 27.65
CA ASP A 104 -1.63 -8.26 26.96
C ASP A 104 -1.91 -8.49 25.48
N CYS A 105 -1.56 -7.50 24.65
CA CYS A 105 -1.76 -7.52 23.20
C CYS A 105 -0.41 -7.40 22.46
N PRO A 106 0.36 -8.49 22.34
CA PRO A 106 1.58 -8.47 21.55
C PRO A 106 1.33 -8.20 20.06
N GLU A 107 0.16 -8.57 19.53
CA GLU A 107 -0.25 -8.29 18.15
C GLU A 107 -0.46 -6.80 17.91
N CYS A 108 -1.04 -6.08 18.89
CA CYS A 108 -1.20 -4.63 18.84
C CYS A 108 0.17 -3.94 18.76
N LYS A 109 1.11 -4.38 19.61
CA LYS A 109 2.50 -3.88 19.60
C LYS A 109 3.21 -4.19 18.28
N SER A 110 2.97 -5.36 17.70
CA SER A 110 3.52 -5.71 16.39
C SER A 110 2.92 -4.88 15.26
N ALA A 111 1.64 -4.53 15.31
CA ALA A 111 1.00 -3.67 14.31
C ALA A 111 1.35 -2.18 14.45
N ASP A 112 1.80 -1.75 15.63
CA ASP A 112 2.01 -0.32 15.94
C ASP A 112 2.98 0.38 15.00
N GLY A 113 2.51 1.40 14.27
CA GLY A 113 3.29 2.12 13.27
C GLY A 113 3.44 1.39 11.92
N ALA A 114 2.64 0.36 11.64
CA ALA A 114 2.51 -0.18 10.28
C ALA A 114 1.67 0.77 9.42
N LEU A 115 2.32 1.49 8.50
CA LEU A 115 1.67 2.51 7.68
C LEU A 115 1.04 1.95 6.38
N THR A 116 1.35 0.71 6.00
CA THR A 116 0.85 0.08 4.77
C THR A 116 0.44 -1.36 5.05
N LEU A 117 -0.41 -1.95 4.20
CA LEU A 117 -0.77 -3.36 4.32
C LEU A 117 0.44 -4.30 4.22
N GLY A 118 1.44 -3.92 3.40
CA GLY A 118 2.72 -4.61 3.34
C GLY A 118 3.47 -4.55 4.67
N ALA A 119 3.59 -3.37 5.27
CA ALA A 119 4.23 -3.21 6.58
C ALA A 119 3.48 -3.96 7.70
N LEU A 120 2.14 -3.99 7.64
CA LEU A 120 1.32 -4.76 8.59
C LEU A 120 1.56 -6.27 8.41
N ALA A 121 1.67 -6.73 7.17
CA ALA A 121 1.96 -8.13 6.86
C ALA A 121 3.37 -8.56 7.30
N GLU A 122 4.38 -7.72 7.08
CA GLU A 122 5.77 -7.99 7.46
C GLU A 122 5.93 -8.26 8.96
N ARG A 123 5.05 -7.67 9.77
CA ARG A 123 5.10 -7.74 11.25
C ARG A 123 4.28 -8.89 11.82
N GLN A 124 3.63 -9.69 10.97
CA GLN A 124 2.97 -10.90 11.41
C GLN A 124 4.01 -11.95 11.83
N LYS A 125 3.69 -12.70 12.88
CA LYS A 125 4.59 -13.72 13.44
C LYS A 125 4.48 -15.08 12.75
N THR A 126 3.73 -15.17 11.66
CA THR A 126 3.52 -16.43 10.95
C THR A 126 4.76 -16.79 10.13
N PRO A 127 5.05 -18.09 9.91
CA PRO A 127 6.17 -18.51 9.08
C PRO A 127 6.10 -17.85 7.69
N ASN A 128 7.24 -17.34 7.23
CA ASN A 128 7.40 -16.67 5.93
C ASN A 128 6.60 -15.37 5.73
N ALA A 129 5.97 -14.80 6.77
CA ALA A 129 5.21 -13.55 6.67
C ALA A 129 6.00 -12.43 5.99
N GLY A 130 7.22 -12.13 6.48
CA GLY A 130 8.08 -11.10 5.89
C GLY A 130 8.55 -11.41 4.46
N VAL A 131 8.70 -12.69 4.10
CA VAL A 131 9.04 -13.07 2.71
C VAL A 131 7.86 -12.83 1.78
N CYS A 132 6.66 -13.21 2.21
CA CYS A 132 5.44 -13.02 1.42
C CYS A 132 5.03 -11.56 1.32
N ALA A 133 5.23 -10.78 2.38
CA ALA A 133 4.91 -9.36 2.40
C ALA A 133 5.78 -8.54 1.42
N LYS A 134 7.06 -8.91 1.24
CA LYS A 134 7.92 -8.32 0.20
C LYS A 134 7.45 -8.58 -1.24
N LYS A 135 6.58 -9.57 -1.44
CA LYS A 135 6.03 -9.96 -2.75
C LYS A 135 4.58 -9.49 -2.93
N ILE A 136 4.08 -8.68 -2.00
CA ILE A 136 2.69 -8.24 -2.01
C ILE A 136 2.43 -7.34 -3.23
N SER A 137 1.26 -7.50 -3.85
CA SER A 137 0.74 -6.54 -4.81
C SER A 137 -0.60 -6.00 -4.34
N TYR A 138 -0.93 -4.77 -4.73
CA TYR A 138 -2.16 -4.09 -4.32
C TYR A 138 -3.22 -4.19 -5.42
N SER A 139 -4.43 -4.57 -5.02
CA SER A 139 -5.61 -4.66 -5.88
C SER A 139 -6.83 -5.03 -5.05
N ALA A 140 -7.96 -4.38 -5.29
CA ALA A 140 -9.25 -4.75 -4.70
C ALA A 140 -9.61 -6.23 -4.93
N GLY A 141 -9.12 -6.84 -6.01
CA GLY A 141 -9.35 -8.25 -6.33
C GLY A 141 -8.80 -9.23 -5.27
N TRP A 142 -7.84 -8.81 -4.44
CA TRP A 142 -7.35 -9.63 -3.33
C TRP A 142 -8.41 -9.89 -2.25
N ALA A 143 -9.38 -9.00 -2.07
CA ALA A 143 -10.47 -9.20 -1.11
C ALA A 143 -11.38 -10.38 -1.50
N ASN A 144 -11.58 -10.61 -2.81
CA ASN A 144 -12.34 -11.76 -3.32
C ASN A 144 -11.60 -13.10 -3.13
N ARG A 145 -10.32 -13.03 -2.75
CA ARG A 145 -9.42 -14.17 -2.53
C ARG A 145 -9.09 -14.40 -1.06
N LEU A 146 -9.83 -13.77 -0.16
CA LEU A 146 -9.82 -14.12 1.26
C LEU A 146 -10.21 -15.59 1.47
N PRO A 147 -9.78 -16.22 2.58
CA PRO A 147 -10.27 -17.53 2.98
C PRO A 147 -11.81 -17.57 3.05
N ALA A 148 -12.44 -18.69 2.71
CA ALA A 148 -13.91 -18.80 2.72
C ALA A 148 -14.51 -18.73 4.14
N ASP A 149 -13.75 -19.16 5.13
CA ASP A 149 -14.06 -19.07 6.55
C ASP A 149 -13.86 -17.65 7.10
N LEU A 150 -12.95 -16.85 6.53
CA LEU A 150 -12.63 -15.48 6.95
C LEU A 150 -12.84 -14.45 5.81
N PRO A 151 -14.08 -14.27 5.31
CA PRO A 151 -14.36 -13.25 4.29
C PRO A 151 -14.47 -11.86 4.91
N LEU A 152 -14.61 -10.83 4.07
CA LEU A 152 -15.01 -9.50 4.52
C LEU A 152 -16.30 -9.55 5.34
N TYR A 153 -16.43 -8.63 6.29
CA TYR A 153 -17.68 -8.46 7.03
C TYR A 153 -18.83 -8.11 6.06
N PRO A 154 -20.06 -8.62 6.26
CA PRO A 154 -21.18 -8.31 5.38
C PRO A 154 -21.46 -6.82 5.26
N ALA A 155 -21.69 -6.33 4.04
CA ALA A 155 -21.86 -4.91 3.73
C ALA A 155 -20.65 -4.02 4.09
N ALA A 156 -19.45 -4.62 4.24
CA ALA A 156 -18.21 -3.87 4.39
C ALA A 156 -17.92 -3.01 3.16
N ARG A 157 -17.39 -1.82 3.40
CA ARG A 157 -16.77 -0.98 2.39
C ARG A 157 -15.28 -1.25 2.38
N LEU A 158 -14.79 -1.92 1.35
CA LEU A 158 -13.37 -2.14 1.15
C LEU A 158 -12.62 -0.81 1.01
N THR A 159 -11.58 -0.62 1.81
CA THR A 159 -10.67 0.53 1.72
C THR A 159 -9.47 0.17 0.86
N GLU A 160 -8.82 -0.95 1.16
CA GLU A 160 -7.61 -1.40 0.47
C GLU A 160 -7.49 -2.92 0.55
N ALA A 161 -6.87 -3.54 -0.45
CA ALA A 161 -6.54 -4.95 -0.42
C ALA A 161 -5.21 -5.22 -1.11
N ALA A 162 -4.48 -6.16 -0.54
CA ALA A 162 -3.18 -6.57 -1.03
C ALA A 162 -2.96 -8.06 -0.74
N GLY A 163 -2.13 -8.72 -1.55
CA GLY A 163 -1.83 -10.12 -1.35
C GLY A 163 -0.65 -10.64 -2.17
N ALA A 164 -0.26 -11.87 -1.86
CA ALA A 164 0.80 -12.60 -2.56
C ALA A 164 0.42 -14.08 -2.70
N ASP A 165 0.58 -14.62 -3.91
CA ASP A 165 0.20 -15.98 -4.31
C ASP A 165 1.31 -16.80 -4.98
N ARG A 166 2.53 -16.26 -5.04
CA ARG A 166 3.65 -16.92 -5.71
C ARG A 166 4.60 -17.50 -4.69
N ASP A 167 5.32 -18.54 -5.09
CA ASP A 167 6.42 -19.15 -4.33
C ASP A 167 6.00 -19.62 -2.92
N GLY A 168 4.82 -20.25 -2.83
CA GLY A 168 4.28 -20.77 -1.58
C GLY A 168 3.58 -19.74 -0.69
N CYS A 169 3.45 -18.48 -1.12
CA CYS A 169 2.66 -17.48 -0.41
C CYS A 169 1.17 -17.65 -0.67
N ARG A 170 0.36 -17.44 0.38
CA ARG A 170 -1.11 -17.35 0.33
C ARG A 170 -1.58 -16.16 1.18
N LEU A 171 -0.81 -15.08 1.14
CA LEU A 171 -0.99 -13.91 2.00
C LEU A 171 -2.13 -13.04 1.49
N ARG A 172 -3.04 -12.66 2.40
CA ARG A 172 -4.11 -11.70 2.18
C ARG A 172 -4.06 -10.66 3.29
N VAL A 173 -4.10 -9.40 2.89
CA VAL A 173 -4.24 -8.28 3.80
C VAL A 173 -5.33 -7.38 3.23
N VAL A 174 -6.34 -7.07 4.03
CA VAL A 174 -7.42 -6.17 3.64
C VAL A 174 -7.69 -5.17 4.73
N SER A 175 -8.06 -3.95 4.34
CA SER A 175 -8.57 -2.92 5.22
C SER A 175 -9.97 -2.52 4.76
N PHE A 176 -10.93 -2.44 5.66
CA PHE A 176 -12.31 -2.09 5.33
C PHE A 176 -13.04 -1.42 6.49
N ALA A 177 -14.12 -0.71 6.18
CA ALA A 177 -15.01 -0.11 7.17
C ALA A 177 -16.37 -0.85 7.19
N SER A 178 -17.00 -0.91 8.36
CA SER A 178 -18.33 -1.48 8.57
C SER A 178 -19.20 -0.56 9.44
N ALA A 179 -20.51 -0.54 9.21
CA ALA A 179 -21.47 0.12 10.09
C ALA A 179 -21.70 -0.67 11.39
N ALA A 180 -21.26 -1.93 11.45
CA ALA A 180 -21.38 -2.77 12.63
C ALA A 180 -20.49 -2.23 13.77
N PRO A 181 -20.98 -2.20 15.02
CA PRO A 181 -20.15 -1.83 16.16
C PRO A 181 -19.06 -2.86 16.40
N MET A 182 -17.95 -2.42 16.98
CA MET A 182 -16.72 -3.19 17.19
C MET A 182 -16.97 -4.56 17.81
N GLN A 183 -17.76 -4.62 18.90
CA GLN A 183 -18.06 -5.89 19.56
C GLN A 183 -18.76 -6.88 18.63
N LYS A 184 -19.64 -6.40 17.73
CA LYS A 184 -20.37 -7.27 16.81
C LYS A 184 -19.46 -7.81 15.69
N VAL A 185 -18.51 -7.00 15.23
CA VAL A 185 -17.46 -7.45 14.30
C VAL A 185 -16.60 -8.54 14.95
N LEU A 186 -16.18 -8.36 16.20
CA LEU A 186 -15.43 -9.36 16.97
C LEU A 186 -16.23 -10.65 17.16
N ASP A 187 -17.49 -10.55 17.61
CA ASP A 187 -18.39 -11.69 17.80
C ASP A 187 -18.60 -12.47 16.48
N TRP A 188 -18.71 -11.76 15.35
CA TRP A 188 -18.87 -12.38 14.03
C TRP A 188 -17.62 -13.15 13.58
N TYR A 189 -16.44 -12.52 13.64
CA TYR A 189 -15.20 -13.21 13.29
C TYR A 189 -14.88 -14.35 14.25
N PHE A 190 -15.15 -14.20 15.55
CA PHE A 190 -15.01 -15.27 16.54
C PHE A 190 -15.91 -16.46 16.20
N THR A 191 -17.18 -16.19 15.86
CA THR A 191 -18.14 -17.23 15.48
C THR A 191 -17.63 -18.02 14.26
N ARG A 192 -17.16 -17.32 13.22
CA ARG A 192 -16.67 -17.95 11.99
C ARG A 192 -15.36 -18.70 12.19
N ALA A 193 -14.36 -18.07 12.81
CA ALA A 193 -13.05 -18.66 13.05
C ALA A 193 -13.17 -19.94 13.90
N SER A 194 -13.94 -19.87 15.00
CA SER A 194 -14.18 -21.02 15.87
C SER A 194 -14.92 -22.13 15.15
N ALA A 195 -15.94 -21.82 14.34
CA ALA A 195 -16.67 -22.82 13.55
C ALA A 195 -15.77 -23.48 12.48
N ALA A 196 -14.78 -22.76 11.97
CA ALA A 196 -13.81 -23.26 11.00
C ALA A 196 -12.61 -23.99 11.64
N GLY A 197 -12.57 -24.11 12.97
CA GLY A 197 -11.55 -24.84 13.71
C GLY A 197 -10.26 -24.05 13.99
N TYR A 198 -10.27 -22.73 13.86
CA TYR A 198 -9.15 -21.91 14.34
C TYR A 198 -9.22 -21.77 15.87
N SER A 199 -8.06 -21.62 16.51
CA SER A 199 -8.01 -20.90 17.78
C SER A 199 -8.46 -19.44 17.55
N ALA A 200 -9.01 -18.81 18.58
CA ALA A 200 -9.48 -17.44 18.48
C ALA A 200 -9.30 -16.73 19.83
N GLY A 201 -8.09 -16.20 20.04
CA GLY A 201 -7.77 -15.36 21.19
C GLY A 201 -8.22 -13.93 20.94
N HIS A 202 -8.59 -13.22 22.02
CA HIS A 202 -8.97 -11.82 21.99
C HIS A 202 -8.06 -11.02 22.92
N SER A 203 -7.42 -9.98 22.40
CA SER A 203 -6.56 -9.07 23.14
C SER A 203 -6.84 -7.60 22.77
N THR A 204 -6.41 -6.66 23.62
CA THR A 204 -6.56 -5.23 23.38
C THR A 204 -5.42 -4.43 24.03
N ASP A 205 -5.08 -3.29 23.44
CA ASP A 205 -4.24 -2.25 24.03
C ASP A 205 -5.06 -1.03 24.52
N GLY A 206 -6.39 -1.14 24.53
CA GLY A 206 -7.34 -0.07 24.85
C GLY A 206 -7.68 0.85 23.68
N LYS A 207 -6.92 0.82 22.57
CA LYS A 207 -7.18 1.59 21.35
C LYS A 207 -7.80 0.72 20.25
N GLN A 208 -7.29 -0.49 20.10
CA GLN A 208 -7.76 -1.48 19.15
C GLN A 208 -8.01 -2.82 19.84
N HIS A 209 -8.90 -3.60 19.25
CA HIS A 209 -9.15 -4.98 19.65
C HIS A 209 -8.61 -5.92 18.59
N VAL A 210 -7.98 -7.01 19.03
CA VAL A 210 -7.39 -7.99 18.14
C VAL A 210 -8.02 -9.35 18.40
N LEU A 211 -8.53 -9.96 17.33
CA LEU A 211 -8.92 -11.36 17.32
C LEU A 211 -7.94 -12.12 16.42
N GLY A 212 -7.27 -13.13 16.94
CA GLY A 212 -6.29 -13.88 16.17
C GLY A 212 -6.18 -15.34 16.57
N GLY A 213 -5.67 -16.15 15.65
CA GLY A 213 -5.38 -17.54 15.93
C GLY A 213 -4.98 -18.35 14.71
N VAL A 214 -4.93 -19.66 14.91
CA VAL A 214 -4.30 -20.61 13.98
C VAL A 214 -5.15 -21.86 13.78
N ARG A 215 -5.00 -22.49 12.62
CA ARG A 215 -5.53 -23.81 12.27
C ARG A 215 -4.49 -24.55 11.44
N GLY A 216 -3.75 -25.46 12.08
CA GLY A 216 -2.58 -26.07 11.44
C GLY A 216 -1.53 -24.99 11.10
N ASN A 217 -1.17 -24.88 9.81
CA ASN A 217 -0.24 -23.86 9.32
C ASN A 217 -0.93 -22.54 8.90
N ASP A 218 -2.26 -22.53 8.85
CA ASP A 218 -3.05 -21.34 8.55
C ASP A 218 -3.21 -20.49 9.81
N ALA A 219 -3.22 -19.19 9.63
CA ALA A 219 -3.26 -18.18 10.68
C ALA A 219 -3.98 -16.92 10.19
N TYR A 220 -4.57 -16.21 11.14
CA TYR A 220 -5.22 -14.94 10.87
C TYR A 220 -5.10 -13.99 12.05
N VAL A 221 -5.20 -12.70 11.75
CA VAL A 221 -5.33 -11.62 12.73
C VAL A 221 -6.32 -10.60 12.19
N VAL A 222 -7.35 -10.28 12.99
CA VAL A 222 -8.33 -9.23 12.74
C VAL A 222 -8.09 -8.13 13.78
N TYR A 223 -7.68 -6.96 13.31
CA TYR A 223 -7.60 -5.73 14.09
C TYR A 223 -8.90 -4.97 13.91
N VAL A 224 -9.55 -4.55 14.99
CA VAL A 224 -10.82 -3.81 14.98
C VAL A 224 -10.68 -2.56 15.83
N THR A 225 -10.95 -1.41 15.21
CA THR A 225 -10.95 -0.11 15.88
C THR A 225 -12.35 0.49 15.78
N ALA A 226 -12.90 0.96 16.91
CA ALA A 226 -14.19 1.64 16.92
C ALA A 226 -14.08 3.02 16.23
N ARG A 227 -15.08 3.36 15.41
CA ARG A 227 -15.12 4.65 14.70
C ARG A 227 -15.83 5.71 15.53
N ALA A 228 -15.32 6.94 15.48
CA ALA A 228 -16.05 8.11 15.92
C ALA A 228 -17.32 8.25 15.06
N GLY A 229 -18.50 8.30 15.69
CA GLY A 229 -19.80 8.29 14.99
C GLY A 229 -20.41 6.90 14.77
N GLY A 230 -19.76 5.83 15.26
CA GLY A 230 -20.27 4.47 15.21
C GLY A 230 -19.72 3.64 14.05
N GLY A 231 -19.86 2.32 14.16
CA GLY A 231 -19.23 1.37 13.25
C GLY A 231 -17.80 1.01 13.65
N SER A 232 -17.04 0.44 12.72
CA SER A 232 -15.66 -0.02 12.95
C SER A 232 -14.81 0.00 11.69
N ASP A 233 -13.52 0.29 11.87
CA ASP A 233 -12.48 0.06 10.88
C ASP A 233 -11.78 -1.25 11.22
N VAL A 234 -11.47 -2.04 10.18
CA VAL A 234 -10.98 -3.41 10.34
C VAL A 234 -9.82 -3.66 9.38
N ASP A 235 -8.72 -4.16 9.92
CA ASP A 235 -7.64 -4.75 9.14
C ASP A 235 -7.61 -6.26 9.39
N LEU A 236 -7.65 -7.05 8.32
CA LEU A 236 -7.57 -8.51 8.38
C LEU A 236 -6.34 -8.99 7.63
N VAL A 237 -5.49 -9.74 8.33
CA VAL A 237 -4.34 -10.45 7.76
C VAL A 237 -4.58 -11.94 7.83
N SER A 238 -4.30 -12.68 6.76
CA SER A 238 -4.34 -14.14 6.74
C SER A 238 -3.31 -14.72 5.78
N ASN A 239 -2.74 -15.88 6.12
CA ASN A 239 -1.88 -16.66 5.21
C ASN A 239 -2.64 -17.84 4.56
N ALA A 240 -3.98 -17.83 4.58
CA ALA A 240 -4.82 -18.92 4.07
C ALA A 240 -5.62 -18.53 2.81
N GLY A 241 -5.13 -17.56 2.02
CA GLY A 241 -5.78 -17.08 0.81
C GLY A 241 -6.10 -18.17 -0.22
N ARG A 242 -7.11 -17.90 -1.06
CA ARG A 242 -7.57 -18.75 -2.18
C ARG A 242 -7.01 -18.27 -3.51
#